data_AF-A0A6B3IU53-F1
#
_entry.id   AF-A0A6B3IU53-F1
#
_cell.length_a   1.000
_cell.length_b   1.000
_cell.length_c   1.000
_cell.angle_alpha   90.00
_cell.angle_beta   90.00
_cell.angle_gamma   90.00
#
_symmetry.space_group_name_H-M   'P 1'
#
loop_
_entity.id
_entity.type
_entity.pdbx_description
1 polymer ?
#
loop_
_entity_poly.entity_id
_entity_poly.type
_entity_poly.pdbx_seq_one_letter_code
_entity_poly.pdbx_strand_id
1 'polypeptide(L)' 'VWPGSLAALGPHGTVALPEEEGSTYVRPAAGHFLPAAAHPLVFDWRDGDLL' A
#
# COMPACT_ATOMS: atom_id res chain seq x y z
N VAL A 1 -6.78 5.25 -8.41
CA VAL A 1 -6.36 5.34 -7.01
C VAL A 1 -6.74 4.04 -6.31
N TRP A 2 -5.84 3.44 -5.54
CA TRP A 2 -6.12 2.26 -4.72
C TRP A 2 -7.13 2.61 -3.62
N PRO A 3 -8.25 1.88 -3.49
CA PRO A 3 -9.32 2.27 -2.57
C PRO A 3 -9.18 1.68 -1.15
N GLY A 4 -8.16 0.84 -0.91
CA GLY A 4 -7.96 0.18 0.37
C GLY A 4 -6.92 0.88 1.24
N SER A 5 -6.79 0.41 2.48
CA SER A 5 -5.81 0.93 3.41
C SER A 5 -4.37 0.69 2.98
N LEU A 6 -3.49 1.58 3.44
CA LEU A 6 -2.05 1.51 3.21
C LEU A 6 -1.31 1.24 4.52
N ALA A 7 -0.20 0.50 4.44
CA ALA A 7 0.68 0.27 5.57
C ALA A 7 2.14 0.10 5.10
N ALA A 8 3.08 0.22 6.02
CA ALA A 8 4.49 -0.08 5.82
C ALA A 8 4.95 -1.20 6.76
N LEU A 9 5.86 -2.06 6.30
CA LEU A 9 6.49 -3.06 7.15
C LEU A 9 7.60 -2.40 8.00
N GLY A 10 7.32 -2.12 9.27
CA GLY A 10 8.30 -1.62 10.23
C GLY A 10 9.01 -2.72 11.02
N PRO A 11 10.04 -2.38 11.82
CA PRO A 11 10.80 -3.33 12.66
C PRO A 11 9.95 -4.12 13.66
N HIS A 12 8.77 -3.60 14.01
CA HIS A 12 7.84 -4.19 14.98
C HIS A 12 6.53 -4.68 14.34
N GLY A 13 6.50 -4.79 13.00
CA GLY A 13 5.31 -5.16 12.24
C GLY A 13 4.77 -4.01 11.40
N THR A 14 3.56 -4.19 10.88
CA THR A 14 2.93 -3.24 9.97
C THR A 14 2.49 -1.97 10.69
N VAL A 15 2.82 -0.80 10.13
CA VAL A 15 2.40 0.52 10.59
C VAL A 15 1.44 1.11 9.55
N ALA A 16 0.26 1.56 9.98
CA ALA A 16 -0.73 2.14 9.07
C ALA A 16 -0.26 3.51 8.53
N LEU A 17 -0.65 3.83 7.30
CA LEU A 17 -0.36 5.10 6.63
C LEU A 17 -1.68 5.80 6.19
N PRO A 18 -2.56 6.18 7.14
CA PRO A 18 -3.87 6.74 6.79
C PRO A 18 -3.77 8.10 6.09
N GLU A 19 -2.72 8.88 6.34
CA GLU A 19 -2.49 10.19 5.70
C GLU A 19 -2.24 10.05 4.19
N GLU A 20 -1.77 8.88 3.78
CA GLU A 20 -1.43 8.54 2.40
C GLU A 20 -2.56 7.84 1.64
N GLU A 21 -3.63 7.44 2.32
CA GLU A 21 -4.76 6.80 1.66
C GLU A 21 -5.38 7.73 0.62
N GLY A 22 -5.67 7.20 -0.57
CA GLY A 22 -6.16 8.00 -1.70
C GLY A 22 -5.08 8.64 -2.58
N SER A 23 -3.78 8.46 -2.31
CA SER A 23 -2.69 8.97 -3.15
C SER A 23 -2.10 7.92 -4.11
N THR A 24 -2.22 6.63 -3.78
CA THR A 24 -1.53 5.55 -4.50
C THR A 24 -2.28 5.10 -5.76
N TYR A 25 -1.57 4.89 -6.87
CA TYR A 25 -2.10 4.30 -8.10
C TYR A 25 -1.47 2.92 -8.33
N VAL A 26 -2.31 1.92 -8.59
CA VAL A 26 -1.87 0.55 -8.89
C VAL A 26 -2.19 0.18 -10.33
N ARG A 27 -1.32 -0.60 -10.97
CA ARG A 27 -1.52 -1.13 -12.31
C ARG A 27 -1.49 -2.66 -12.27
N PRO A 28 -2.47 -3.36 -12.87
CA PRO A 28 -2.39 -4.80 -13.02
C PRO A 28 -1.17 -5.23 -13.85
N ALA A 29 -0.55 -6.34 -13.47
CA ALA A 29 0.60 -6.91 -14.17
C ALA A 29 0.17 -8.05 -15.10
N ALA A 30 0.84 -8.21 -16.25
CA ALA A 30 0.71 -9.36 -17.16
C ALA A 30 -0.74 -9.75 -17.55
N GLY A 31 -1.65 -8.78 -17.64
CA GLY A 31 -3.05 -9.05 -18.00
C GLY A 31 -3.90 -9.64 -16.87
N HIS A 32 -3.37 -9.73 -15.65
CA HIS A 32 -4.15 -10.12 -14.48
C HIS A 32 -5.09 -9.00 -14.03
N PHE A 33 -6.08 -9.34 -13.20
CA PHE A 33 -6.90 -8.36 -12.49
C PHE A 33 -6.18 -7.89 -11.22
N LEU A 34 -6.54 -6.69 -10.75
CA LEU A 34 -6.15 -6.28 -9.41
C LEU A 34 -6.90 -7.13 -8.37
N PRO A 35 -6.26 -7.46 -7.23
CA PRO A 35 -6.96 -8.08 -6.12
C PRO A 35 -7.99 -7.11 -5.53
N ALA A 36 -9.00 -7.66 -4.85
CA ALA A 36 -9.90 -6.85 -4.05
C ALA A 36 -9.12 -6.18 -2.91
N ALA A 37 -9.51 -4.97 -2.55
CA ALA A 37 -8.91 -4.20 -1.48
C ALA A 37 -9.36 -4.67 -0.07
N ALA A 38 -9.40 -5.98 0.15
CA ALA A 38 -9.84 -6.59 1.41
C ALA A 38 -8.77 -6.55 2.52
N HIS A 39 -7.51 -6.35 2.13
CA HIS A 39 -6.35 -6.26 3.02
C HIS A 39 -5.49 -5.04 2.64
N PRO A 40 -4.70 -4.50 3.59
CA PRO A 40 -3.83 -3.37 3.32
C PRO A 40 -2.83 -3.66 2.19
N LEU A 41 -2.56 -2.65 1.36
CA LEU A 41 -1.37 -2.65 0.50
C LEU A 41 -0.17 -2.28 1.38
N VAL A 42 0.74 -3.23 1.57
CA VAL A 42 1.88 -3.08 2.47
C VAL A 42 3.15 -2.78 1.67
N PHE A 43 3.76 -1.62 1.93
CA PHE A 43 5.05 -1.22 1.39
C PHE A 43 6.20 -1.76 2.25
N ASP A 44 7.35 -1.95 1.63
CA ASP A 44 8.61 -2.18 2.35
C ASP A 44 9.10 -0.89 3.03
N TRP A 45 10.00 -1.03 4.01
CA TRP A 45 10.57 0.11 4.72
C TRP A 45 11.67 0.78 3.90
N ARG A 46 11.63 2.12 3.84
CA ARG A 46 12.76 2.97 3.47
C ARG A 46 12.78 4.21 4.38
N ASP A 47 13.96 4.77 4.60
CA ASP A 47 14.06 6.05 5.30
C ASP A 47 13.49 7.18 4.42
N GLY A 48 12.77 8.11 5.06
CA GLY A 48 12.11 9.23 4.39
C GLY A 48 10.66 8.94 4.02
N ASP A 49 10.16 9.64 3.01
CA ASP A 49 8.82 9.38 2.46
C ASP A 49 8.72 7.93 1.96
N LEU A 50 7.55 7.31 2.05
CA LEU A 50 7.30 5.97 1.52
C LEU A 50 6.57 5.99 0.18
N LEU A 51 5.91 7.10 -0.18
CA LEU A 51 5.21 7.30 -1.45
C LEU A 51 5.85 8.37 -2.34
#